data_AF-A0A1F9FBU8-F1
#
_entry.id   AF-A0A1F9FBU8-F1
#
_cell.length_a   1.000
_cell.length_b   1.000
_cell.length_c   1.000
_cell.angle_alpha   90.00
_cell.angle_beta   90.00
_cell.angle_gamma   90.00
#
_symmetry.space_group_name_H-M   'P 1'
#
loop_
_entity.id
_entity.type
_entity.pdbx_description
1 polymer ?
#
loop_
_entity_poly.entity_id
_entity_poly.type
_entity_poly.pdbx_seq_one_letter_code
_entity_poly.pdbx_strand_id
1 'polypeptide(L)'
;MTLRKFKSFMLFWAICFLVVGAYFVFLPNQVIDTLNHAARFLKMGGPISLTQDYLWLSLAGSMMMTISYLSYALFQDPKNHHLMNALLVSKCMSSCFFSFFALKINSTYWLGTLVDFPIFILFLWTFRKIRT
;
A
#
# COMPACT_ATOMS: atom_id res chain seq x y z
N MET A 1 16.72 -3.82 -16.21
CA MET A 1 15.88 -2.60 -16.37
C MET A 1 16.84 -1.44 -16.23
N THR A 2 16.81 -0.41 -17.08
CA THR A 2 17.78 0.68 -16.95
C THR A 2 17.53 1.47 -15.66
N LEU A 3 18.60 1.95 -15.02
CA LEU A 3 18.52 2.69 -13.75
C LEU A 3 17.56 3.90 -13.84
N ARG A 4 17.51 4.56 -15.00
CA ARG A 4 16.58 5.66 -15.29
C ARG A 4 15.11 5.24 -15.27
N LYS A 5 14.77 4.05 -15.80
CA LYS A 5 13.41 3.50 -15.76
C LYS A 5 13.00 3.15 -14.33
N PHE A 6 13.93 2.63 -13.53
CA PHE A 6 13.68 2.35 -12.11
C PHE A 6 13.42 3.61 -11.30
N LYS A 7 14.25 4.63 -11.49
CA LYS A 7 14.02 5.93 -10.86
C LYS A 7 12.63 6.48 -11.19
N SER A 8 12.27 6.53 -12.48
CA SER A 8 10.95 7.01 -12.89
C SER A 8 9.80 6.19 -12.27
N PHE A 9 9.98 4.88 -12.16
CA PHE A 9 9.00 3.99 -11.57
C PHE A 9 8.84 4.21 -10.05
N MET A 10 9.94 4.35 -9.32
CA MET A 10 9.91 4.66 -7.89
C MET A 10 9.29 6.03 -7.62
N LEU A 11 9.59 7.04 -8.46
CA LEU A 11 8.98 8.37 -8.35
C LEU A 11 7.47 8.32 -8.60
N PHE A 12 7.04 7.59 -9.63
CA PHE A 12 5.63 7.39 -9.91
C PHE A 12 4.91 6.80 -8.69
N TRP A 13 5.44 5.72 -8.10
CA TRP A 13 4.87 5.11 -6.90
C TRP A 13 4.92 6.03 -5.68
N ALA A 14 5.98 6.82 -5.50
CA ALA A 14 6.07 7.82 -4.44
C ALA A 14 4.89 8.80 -4.51
N ILE A 15 4.60 9.32 -5.71
CA ILE A 15 3.48 10.24 -5.94
C ILE A 15 2.14 9.54 -5.70
N CYS A 16 1.95 8.33 -6.23
CA CYS A 16 0.71 7.58 -6.00
C CYS A 16 0.43 7.37 -4.51
N PHE A 17 1.43 6.91 -3.74
CA PHE A 17 1.27 6.72 -2.29
C PHE A 17 1.07 8.04 -1.54
N LEU A 18 1.70 9.12 -1.98
CA LEU A 18 1.48 10.45 -1.40
C LEU A 18 0.03 10.89 -1.59
N VAL A 19 -0.51 10.77 -2.82
CA VAL A 19 -1.88 11.18 -3.15
C VAL A 19 -2.89 10.34 -2.38
N VAL A 20 -2.69 9.02 -2.33
CA VAL A 20 -3.58 8.12 -1.57
C VAL A 20 -3.49 8.39 -0.06
N GLY A 21 -2.28 8.59 0.47
CA GLY A 21 -2.08 8.93 1.88
C GLY A 21 -2.73 10.26 2.25
N ALA A 22 -2.60 11.28 1.40
CA ALA A 22 -3.29 12.56 1.57
C ALA A 22 -4.81 12.39 1.51
N TYR A 23 -5.32 11.60 0.58
CA TYR A 23 -6.75 11.30 0.48
C TYR A 23 -7.31 10.64 1.75
N PHE A 24 -6.54 9.75 2.38
CA PHE A 24 -6.92 9.11 3.66
C PHE A 24 -7.02 10.10 4.82
N VAL A 25 -6.16 11.11 4.85
CA VAL A 25 -6.12 12.12 5.91
C VAL A 25 -7.17 13.21 5.71
N PHE A 26 -7.31 13.73 4.48
CA PHE A 26 -8.18 14.87 4.21
C PHE A 26 -9.64 14.48 3.97
N LEU A 27 -9.89 13.27 3.46
CA LEU A 27 -11.22 12.84 3.01
C LEU A 27 -11.60 11.46 3.57
N PRO A 28 -11.51 11.23 4.90
CA PRO A 28 -11.70 9.91 5.52
C PRO A 28 -13.07 9.30 5.23
N ASN A 29 -14.14 10.10 5.24
CA ASN A 29 -15.49 9.63 4.96
C ASN A 29 -15.62 9.05 3.55
N GLN A 30 -15.03 9.73 2.56
CA GLN A 30 -15.07 9.31 1.16
C GLN A 30 -14.26 8.03 0.94
N VAL A 31 -13.18 7.83 1.71
CA VAL A 31 -12.41 6.58 1.69
C VAL A 31 -13.25 5.42 2.21
N ILE A 32 -13.95 5.60 3.33
CA ILE A 32 -14.83 4.56 3.88
C ILE A 32 -15.94 4.22 2.89
N ASP A 33 -16.55 5.24 2.28
CA ASP A 33 -17.62 5.04 1.29
C ASP A 33 -17.11 4.28 0.06
N THR A 34 -15.95 4.64 -0.48
CA THR A 34 -15.36 3.95 -1.63
C THR A 34 -14.97 2.50 -1.30
N LEU A 35 -14.43 2.24 -0.11
CA LEU A 35 -14.14 0.88 0.37
C LEU A 35 -15.41 0.05 0.50
N ASN A 36 -16.47 0.61 1.11
CA ASN A 36 -17.76 -0.06 1.22
C ASN A 36 -18.39 -0.32 -0.16
N HIS A 37 -18.25 0.60 -1.10
CA HIS A 37 -18.76 0.44 -2.46
C HIS A 37 -18.02 -0.67 -3.22
N ALA A 38 -16.69 -0.73 -3.09
CA ALA A 38 -15.85 -1.77 -3.66
C ALA A 38 -16.15 -3.15 -3.03
N ALA A 39 -16.33 -3.20 -1.71
CA ALA A 39 -16.71 -4.40 -0.98
C ALA A 39 -18.06 -4.96 -1.44
N ARG A 40 -19.08 -4.09 -1.60
CA ARG A 40 -20.39 -4.47 -2.15
C ARG A 40 -20.30 -4.96 -3.59
N PHE A 41 -19.54 -4.26 -4.43
CA PHE A 41 -19.35 -4.63 -5.84
C PHE A 41 -18.75 -6.04 -5.99
N LEU A 42 -17.75 -6.36 -5.15
CA LEU A 42 -17.10 -7.66 -5.13
C LEU A 42 -17.86 -8.73 -4.32
N LYS A 43 -19.05 -8.39 -3.79
CA LYS A 43 -19.85 -9.24 -2.89
C LYS A 43 -19.04 -9.77 -1.69
N MET A 44 -18.07 -8.98 -1.21
CA MET A 44 -17.13 -9.33 -0.15
C MET A 44 -17.46 -8.59 1.15
N GLY A 45 -18.21 -9.24 2.05
CA GLY A 45 -18.41 -8.81 3.44
C GLY A 45 -19.54 -7.81 3.69
N GLY A 46 -19.80 -7.55 4.98
CA GLY A 46 -20.80 -6.59 5.47
C GLY A 46 -20.24 -5.16 5.61
N PRO A 47 -21.09 -4.15 5.86
CA PRO A 47 -20.66 -2.75 5.96
C PRO A 47 -19.63 -2.55 7.07
N ILE A 48 -18.54 -1.85 6.76
CA ILE A 48 -17.51 -1.47 7.72
C ILE A 48 -18.09 -0.38 8.64
N SER A 49 -17.95 -0.52 9.96
CA SER A 49 -18.59 0.35 10.95
C SER A 49 -17.77 1.62 11.26
N LEU A 50 -18.35 2.78 10.93
CA LEU A 50 -17.76 4.13 10.96
C LEU A 50 -16.98 4.55 12.22
N THR A 51 -17.24 3.98 13.41
CA THR A 51 -16.72 4.50 14.69
C THR A 51 -15.30 4.04 15.04
N GLN A 52 -14.83 2.90 14.52
CA GLN A 52 -13.46 2.38 14.75
C GLN A 52 -12.46 2.78 13.64
N ASP A 53 -12.96 3.39 12.56
CA ASP A 53 -12.24 3.47 11.29
C ASP A 53 -11.30 4.67 11.16
N TYR A 54 -11.52 5.77 11.90
CA TYR A 54 -10.66 6.96 11.82
C TYR A 54 -9.23 6.70 12.32
N LEU A 55 -9.07 5.89 13.36
CA LEU A 55 -7.75 5.51 13.85
C LEU A 55 -7.03 4.64 12.82
N TRP A 56 -7.74 3.68 12.22
CA TRP A 56 -7.21 2.86 11.14
C TRP A 56 -6.83 3.70 9.91
N LEU A 57 -7.66 4.66 9.52
CA LEU A 57 -7.38 5.60 8.43
C LEU A 57 -6.14 6.45 8.69
N SER A 58 -5.98 6.96 9.92
CA SER A 58 -4.79 7.72 10.30
C SER A 58 -3.52 6.86 10.25
N LEU A 59 -3.62 5.60 10.68
CA LEU A 59 -2.51 4.63 10.64
C LEU A 59 -2.16 4.24 9.20
N ALA A 60 -3.18 4.02 8.38
CA ALA A 60 -3.00 3.74 6.95
C ALA A 60 -2.39 4.95 6.24
N GLY A 61 -2.84 6.16 6.56
CA GLY A 61 -2.28 7.42 6.06
C GLY A 61 -0.81 7.60 6.45
N SER A 62 -0.45 7.38 7.72
CA SER A 62 0.95 7.50 8.16
C SER A 62 1.88 6.48 7.50
N MET A 63 1.40 5.25 7.31
CA MET A 63 2.12 4.21 6.57
C MET A 63 2.28 4.56 5.09
N MET A 64 1.24 5.10 4.44
CA MET A 64 1.29 5.57 3.04
C MET A 64 2.31 6.71 2.87
N MET A 65 2.37 7.65 3.80
CA MET A 65 3.37 8.72 3.80
C MET A 65 4.79 8.17 3.97
N THR A 66 4.96 7.17 4.85
CA THR A 66 6.26 6.52 5.08
C THR A 66 6.76 5.79 3.85
N ILE A 67 5.91 4.98 3.19
CA ILE A 67 6.31 4.27 1.96
C ILE A 67 6.48 5.21 0.76
N SER A 68 5.74 6.33 0.72
CA SER A 68 5.97 7.40 -0.26
C SER A 68 7.37 7.98 -0.11
N TYR A 69 7.77 8.31 1.12
CA TYR A 69 9.12 8.79 1.41
C TYR A 69 10.20 7.75 1.05
N LEU A 70 10.02 6.48 1.42
CA LEU A 70 10.95 5.40 1.05
C LEU A 70 11.09 5.26 -0.47
N SER A 71 9.97 5.36 -1.21
CA SER A 71 9.96 5.31 -2.67
C SER A 71 10.71 6.51 -3.27
N TYR A 72 10.54 7.70 -2.70
CA TYR A 72 11.27 8.90 -3.11
C TYR A 72 12.78 8.81 -2.78
N ALA A 73 13.13 8.27 -1.63
CA ALA A 73 14.52 8.02 -1.25
C ALA A 73 15.21 7.02 -2.19
N LEU A 74 14.49 5.95 -2.62
CA LEU A 74 14.95 5.01 -3.64
C LEU A 74 15.07 5.63 -5.03
N PHE A 75 14.27 6.66 -5.35
CA PHE A 75 14.44 7.44 -6.57
C PHE A 75 15.77 8.23 -6.56
N GLN A 76 16.14 8.82 -5.42
CA GLN A 76 17.42 9.51 -5.27
C GLN A 76 18.59 8.52 -5.31
N ASP A 77 18.54 7.49 -4.46
CA ASP A 77 19.58 6.46 -4.35
C ASP A 77 19.02 5.04 -4.61
N PRO A 78 18.99 4.60 -5.89
CA PRO A 78 18.41 3.32 -6.29
C PRO A 78 19.28 2.11 -5.94
N LYS A 79 20.53 2.33 -5.48
CA LYS A 79 21.44 1.25 -5.07
C LYS A 79 21.32 0.92 -3.59
N ASN A 80 20.56 1.71 -2.83
CA ASN A 80 20.36 1.48 -1.42
C ASN A 80 19.42 0.29 -1.17
N HIS A 81 20.02 -0.91 -1.04
CA HIS A 81 19.29 -2.15 -0.82
C HIS A 81 18.51 -2.16 0.51
N HIS A 82 18.93 -1.40 1.53
CA HIS A 82 18.23 -1.34 2.81
C HIS A 82 16.87 -0.66 2.68
N LEU A 83 16.79 0.44 1.92
CA LEU A 83 15.52 1.13 1.67
C LEU A 83 14.54 0.26 0.90
N MET A 84 15.03 -0.52 -0.07
CA MET A 84 14.19 -1.44 -0.82
C MET A 84 13.70 -2.60 0.05
N ASN A 85 14.58 -3.17 0.88
CA ASN A 85 14.19 -4.22 1.81
C ASN A 85 13.13 -3.72 2.80
N ALA A 86 13.27 -2.50 3.33
CA ALA A 86 12.26 -1.90 4.20
C ALA A 86 10.90 -1.77 3.51
N LEU A 87 10.89 -1.32 2.25
CA LEU A 87 9.67 -1.18 1.45
C LEU A 87 9.01 -2.54 1.15
N LEU A 88 9.81 -3.55 0.81
CA LEU A 88 9.33 -4.92 0.59
C LEU A 88 8.77 -5.55 1.85
N VAL A 89 9.45 -5.41 2.99
CA VAL A 89 8.99 -5.91 4.28
C VAL A 89 7.68 -5.24 4.68
N SER A 90 7.57 -3.92 4.51
CA SER A 90 6.33 -3.17 4.78
C SER A 90 5.14 -3.73 4.00
N LYS A 91 5.29 -3.93 2.69
CA LYS A 91 4.20 -4.46 1.84
C LYS A 91 3.89 -5.94 2.09
N CYS A 92 4.90 -6.74 2.38
CA CYS A 92 4.73 -8.15 2.76
C CYS A 92 3.94 -8.26 4.07
N MET A 93 4.34 -7.51 5.10
CA MET A 93 3.66 -7.52 6.40
C MET A 93 2.22 -7.02 6.27
N SER A 94 1.98 -5.95 5.51
CA SER A 94 0.62 -5.44 5.25
C SER A 94 -0.27 -6.51 4.59
N SER A 95 0.25 -7.22 3.58
CA SER A 95 -0.49 -8.32 2.91
C SER A 95 -0.77 -9.49 3.85
N CYS A 96 0.19 -9.86 4.71
CA CYS A 96 0.01 -10.90 5.73
C CYS A 96 -1.03 -10.50 6.77
N PHE A 97 -0.98 -9.27 7.29
CA PHE A 97 -1.94 -8.77 8.27
C PHE A 97 -3.35 -8.66 7.68
N PHE A 98 -3.49 -8.12 6.47
CA PHE A 98 -4.80 -8.09 5.80
C PHE A 98 -5.36 -9.50 5.57
N SER A 99 -4.53 -10.46 5.16
CA SER A 99 -4.96 -11.85 4.98
C SER A 99 -5.37 -12.49 6.31
N PHE A 100 -4.63 -12.24 7.39
CA PHE A 100 -4.96 -12.72 8.72
C PHE A 100 -6.29 -12.15 9.22
N PHE A 101 -6.49 -10.85 9.10
CA PHE A 101 -7.75 -10.20 9.48
C PHE A 101 -8.92 -10.62 8.59
N ALA A 102 -8.65 -10.93 7.32
CA ALA A 102 -9.66 -11.46 6.41
C ALA A 102 -10.21 -12.82 6.83
N LEU A 103 -9.37 -13.67 7.42
CA LEU A 103 -9.75 -14.97 7.95
C LEU A 103 -10.41 -14.88 9.34
N LYS A 104 -10.06 -13.87 10.16
CA LYS A 104 -10.47 -13.77 11.57
C LYS A 104 -11.66 -12.86 11.83
N ILE A 105 -11.81 -11.77 11.09
CA ILE A 105 -12.76 -10.70 11.39
C ILE A 105 -13.78 -10.55 10.27
N ASN A 106 -13.33 -10.17 9.06
CA ASN A 106 -14.24 -9.86 7.96
C ASN A 106 -13.54 -10.10 6.61
N SER A 107 -14.23 -10.77 5.68
CA SER A 107 -13.72 -11.04 4.34
C SER A 107 -13.40 -9.77 3.53
N THR A 108 -13.93 -8.61 3.90
CA THR A 108 -13.60 -7.33 3.25
C THR A 108 -12.10 -6.99 3.30
N TYR A 109 -11.34 -7.49 4.30
CA TYR A 109 -9.88 -7.29 4.35
C TYR A 109 -9.12 -8.00 3.22
N TRP A 110 -9.75 -8.96 2.51
CA TRP A 110 -9.17 -9.53 1.30
C TRP A 110 -8.90 -8.47 0.21
N LEU A 111 -9.66 -7.37 0.19
CA LEU A 111 -9.39 -6.26 -0.72
C LEU A 111 -8.00 -5.65 -0.48
N GLY A 112 -7.62 -5.49 0.78
CA GLY A 112 -6.29 -5.00 1.17
C GLY A 112 -5.19 -5.92 0.66
N THR A 113 -5.34 -7.23 0.88
CA THR A 113 -4.40 -8.24 0.36
C THR A 113 -4.32 -8.23 -1.17
N LEU A 114 -5.47 -8.16 -1.85
CA LEU A 114 -5.53 -8.15 -3.32
C LEU A 114 -4.86 -6.92 -3.94
N VAL A 115 -4.82 -5.79 -3.24
CA VAL A 115 -4.13 -4.59 -3.70
C VAL A 115 -2.65 -4.61 -3.31
N ASP A 116 -2.32 -4.95 -2.06
CA ASP A 116 -0.94 -4.87 -1.58
C ASP A 116 -0.04 -5.99 -2.10
N PHE A 117 -0.57 -7.19 -2.32
CA PHE A 117 0.22 -8.34 -2.74
C PHE A 117 0.77 -8.22 -4.18
N PRO A 118 0.00 -7.79 -5.19
CA PRO A 118 0.54 -7.50 -6.52
C PRO A 118 1.60 -6.40 -6.50
N ILE A 119 1.39 -5.36 -5.69
CA ILE A 119 2.37 -4.26 -5.53
C ILE A 119 3.68 -4.79 -4.95
N PHE A 120 3.59 -5.64 -3.92
CA PHE A 120 4.74 -6.33 -3.35
C PHE A 120 5.50 -7.15 -4.40
N ILE A 121 4.82 -8.00 -5.17
CA ILE A 121 5.44 -8.81 -6.23
C ILE A 121 6.14 -7.93 -7.25
N LEU A 122 5.49 -6.85 -7.66
CA LEU A 122 6.00 -5.90 -8.64
C LEU A 122 7.27 -5.18 -8.15
N PHE A 123 7.33 -4.80 -6.87
CA PHE A 123 8.57 -4.29 -6.28
C PHE A 123 9.65 -5.36 -6.14
N LEU A 124 9.30 -6.57 -5.73
CA LEU A 124 10.25 -7.67 -5.59
C LEU A 124 10.89 -8.03 -6.93
N TRP A 125 10.08 -8.12 -7.98
CA TRP A 125 10.55 -8.41 -9.33
C TRP A 125 11.48 -7.30 -9.85
N THR A 126 11.10 -6.05 -9.62
CA THR A 126 11.92 -4.89 -9.99
C THR A 126 13.25 -4.89 -9.24
N PHE A 127 13.25 -5.21 -7.95
CA PHE A 127 14.46 -5.27 -7.14
C PHE A 127 15.42 -6.37 -7.58
N ARG A 128 14.91 -7.59 -7.85
CA ARG A 128 15.74 -8.70 -8.32
C ARG A 128 16.47 -8.34 -9.62
N LYS A 129 15.81 -7.61 -10.52
CA LYS A 129 16.34 -7.18 -11.83
C LYS A 129 17.39 -6.07 -11.77
N ILE A 130 17.58 -5.44 -10.61
CA ILE A 130 18.59 -4.38 -10.38
C ILE A 130 19.77 -4.92 -9.59
N ARG A 131 19.55 -5.97 -8.79
CA ARG A 131 20.61 -6.65 -8.03
C ARG A 131 21.47 -7.56 -8.92
N THR A 132 20.90 -8.14 -9.98
CA THR A 132 21.61 -8.87 -11.06
C THR A 132 22.19 -7.91 -12.08
#